data_AF-A0A2E1GS25-F1
#
_entry.id   AF-A0A2E1GS25-F1
#
_cell.length_a   1.000
_cell.length_b   1.000
_cell.length_c   1.000
_cell.angle_alpha   90.00
_cell.angle_beta   90.00
_cell.angle_gamma   90.00
#
_symmetry.space_group_name_H-M   'P 1'
#
loop_
_entity.id
_entity.type
_entity.pdbx_description
1 polymer ?
#
loop_
_entity_poly.entity_id
_entity_poly.type
_entity_poly.pdbx_seq_one_letter_code
_entity_poly.pdbx_strand_id
1 'polypeptide(L)'
;VKIAIKPKSGSVLTQTTKNDIVTQLAPYNVGSVKPDIVDPETTSILITSAIKFDAKSTTKTADTIKSDIINSISNYNTNTLQQFDSIFRYSKLTGIIDDTDPSILSNITTVKMRKDFTPTLGSSNAYSIYFRNALYNPHSGHNSAGGGILSSTGFKIAGDTINEHFLDDDGQGNVRRYYLVSGVKTYANATQGTIDYDTGSITLSSLAISSISNIRGAASTVIELTVTPASNDIIPVRDQIVEIDISNSSISVTADTFVGGSSEAGIGYSTTSSY
;
A
#
# COMPACT_ATOMS: atom_id res chain seq x y z
N VAL A 1 20.25 21.55 -0.01
CA VAL A 1 18.85 21.52 0.49
C VAL A 1 18.09 20.54 -0.36
N LYS A 2 17.36 19.60 0.24
CA LYS A 2 16.53 18.65 -0.53
C LYS A 2 15.22 19.31 -0.93
N ILE A 3 14.83 19.10 -2.17
CA ILE A 3 13.57 19.59 -2.73
C ILE A 3 12.91 18.42 -3.46
N ALA A 4 11.83 17.89 -2.90
CA ALA A 4 11.02 16.88 -3.56
C ALA A 4 10.11 17.52 -4.61
N ILE A 5 10.09 16.97 -5.83
CA ILE A 5 9.22 17.46 -6.90
C ILE A 5 8.41 16.31 -7.48
N LYS A 6 7.08 16.42 -7.38
CA LYS A 6 6.15 15.55 -8.11
C LYS A 6 5.84 16.16 -9.49
N PRO A 7 6.15 15.48 -10.60
CA PRO A 7 5.77 15.97 -11.93
C PRO A 7 4.25 15.90 -12.11
N LYS A 8 3.70 16.81 -12.92
CA LYS A 8 2.27 16.80 -13.30
C LYS A 8 1.91 15.58 -14.17
N SER A 9 2.86 15.06 -14.93
CA SER A 9 2.72 13.88 -15.78
C SER A 9 3.92 12.95 -15.63
N GLY A 10 3.66 11.65 -15.56
CA GLY A 10 4.67 10.63 -15.29
C GLY A 10 4.93 10.43 -13.80
N SER A 11 5.72 9.40 -13.46
CA SER A 11 5.93 8.99 -12.06
C SER A 11 7.17 9.61 -11.42
N VAL A 12 8.18 10.00 -12.21
CA VAL A 12 9.45 10.58 -11.74
C VAL A 12 10.00 11.60 -12.75
N LEU A 13 10.85 12.53 -12.28
CA LEU A 13 11.59 13.42 -13.15
C LEU A 13 12.80 12.71 -13.77
N THR A 14 13.07 12.97 -15.06
CA THR A 14 14.32 12.47 -15.68
C THR A 14 15.53 13.14 -15.04
N GLN A 15 16.69 12.45 -15.04
CA GLN A 15 17.92 13.03 -14.49
C GLN A 15 18.31 14.33 -15.22
N THR A 16 18.08 14.41 -16.52
CA THR A 16 18.30 15.63 -17.32
C THR A 16 17.44 16.78 -16.80
N THR A 17 16.14 16.53 -16.57
CA THR A 17 15.23 17.55 -16.02
C THR A 17 15.64 17.98 -14.61
N LYS A 18 16.05 17.04 -13.75
CA LYS A 18 16.56 17.37 -12.40
C LYS A 18 17.79 18.28 -12.47
N ASN A 19 18.75 17.95 -13.34
CA ASN A 19 19.97 18.75 -13.53
C ASN A 19 19.69 20.14 -14.09
N ASP A 20 18.73 20.24 -15.03
CA ASP A 20 18.28 21.51 -15.58
C ASP A 20 17.66 22.41 -14.50
N ILE A 21 16.77 21.87 -13.66
CA ILE A 21 16.20 22.61 -12.51
C ILE A 21 17.29 23.08 -11.55
N VAL A 22 18.26 22.23 -11.21
CA VAL A 22 19.40 22.61 -10.35
C VAL A 22 20.18 23.77 -10.96
N THR A 23 20.38 23.76 -12.29
CA THR A 23 21.09 24.81 -13.01
C THR A 23 20.30 26.12 -13.01
N GLN A 24 18.98 26.05 -13.24
CA GLN A 24 18.10 27.23 -13.21
C GLN A 24 17.96 27.85 -11.82
N LEU A 25 18.07 27.05 -10.76
CA LEU A 25 18.06 27.53 -9.37
C LEU A 25 19.41 28.11 -8.92
N ALA A 26 20.50 27.81 -9.62
CA ALA A 26 21.85 28.22 -9.23
C ALA A 26 22.03 29.73 -8.99
N PRO A 27 21.46 30.65 -9.80
CA PRO A 27 21.58 32.09 -9.59
C PRO A 27 20.90 32.61 -8.31
N TYR A 28 19.97 31.83 -7.73
CA TYR A 28 19.22 32.20 -6.53
C TYR A 28 19.81 31.59 -5.25
N ASN A 29 20.89 30.82 -5.35
CA ASN A 29 21.52 30.20 -4.20
C ASN A 29 22.19 31.26 -3.32
N VAL A 30 21.90 31.20 -2.02
CA VAL A 30 22.58 32.02 -1.01
C VAL A 30 23.76 31.23 -0.46
N GLY A 31 24.98 31.74 -0.67
CA GLY A 31 26.20 31.09 -0.21
C GLY A 31 26.49 29.76 -0.92
N SER A 32 26.94 28.75 -0.18
CA SER A 32 27.33 27.43 -0.71
C SER A 32 26.18 26.41 -0.73
N VAL A 33 24.93 26.84 -0.51
CA VAL A 33 23.78 25.93 -0.45
C VAL A 33 23.37 25.53 -1.87
N LYS A 34 23.55 24.25 -2.22
CA LYS A 34 23.10 23.69 -3.50
C LYS A 34 21.77 22.95 -3.33
N PRO A 35 20.78 23.16 -4.22
CA PRO A 35 19.56 22.36 -4.25
C PRO A 35 19.87 20.93 -4.73
N ASP A 36 19.21 19.96 -4.12
CA ASP A 36 19.24 18.55 -4.47
C ASP A 36 17.81 18.12 -4.77
N ILE A 37 17.52 17.88 -6.05
CA ILE A 37 16.19 17.56 -6.53
C ILE A 37 15.97 16.06 -6.43
N VAL A 38 15.02 15.65 -5.61
CA VAL A 38 14.66 14.25 -5.37
C VAL A 38 13.23 13.99 -5.83
N ASP A 39 12.93 12.74 -6.17
CA ASP A 39 11.54 12.33 -6.36
C ASP A 39 10.88 12.17 -4.98
N PRO A 40 9.58 12.47 -4.85
CA PRO A 40 8.87 12.22 -3.60
C PRO A 40 8.80 10.73 -3.33
N GLU A 41 8.79 10.36 -2.05
CA GLU A 41 8.54 8.99 -1.64
C GLU A 41 7.02 8.77 -1.54
N THR A 42 6.49 7.78 -2.25
CA THR A 42 5.06 7.50 -2.24
C THR A 42 4.74 6.40 -1.22
N THR A 43 3.71 6.58 -0.40
CA THR A 43 3.06 5.50 0.34
C THR A 43 1.77 5.15 -0.38
N SER A 44 1.73 3.99 -1.04
CA SER A 44 0.51 3.51 -1.69
C SER A 44 -0.44 2.93 -0.64
N ILE A 45 -1.73 3.17 -0.81
CA ILE A 45 -2.80 2.69 0.03
C ILE A 45 -3.59 1.69 -0.80
N LEU A 46 -3.73 0.47 -0.29
CA LEU A 46 -4.55 -0.57 -0.87
C LEU A 46 -5.85 -0.64 -0.08
N ILE A 47 -6.98 -0.52 -0.77
CA ILE A 47 -8.29 -0.62 -0.14
C ILE A 47 -8.98 -1.93 -0.55
N THR A 48 -9.69 -2.53 0.39
CA THR A 48 -10.67 -3.59 0.08
C THR A 48 -12.02 -3.11 0.58
N SER A 49 -12.96 -2.87 -0.33
CA SER A 49 -14.31 -2.38 0.00
C SER A 49 -15.38 -3.37 -0.43
N ALA A 50 -16.27 -3.70 0.50
CA ALA A 50 -17.47 -4.48 0.28
C ALA A 50 -18.69 -3.60 0.50
N ILE A 51 -19.38 -3.29 -0.60
CA ILE A 51 -20.53 -2.38 -0.64
C ILE A 51 -21.82 -3.17 -0.87
N LYS A 52 -22.84 -2.86 -0.08
CA LYS A 52 -24.23 -3.30 -0.30
C LYS A 52 -25.10 -2.12 -0.68
N PHE A 53 -25.97 -2.31 -1.67
CA PHE A 53 -26.91 -1.27 -2.11
C PHE A 53 -28.34 -1.82 -2.25
N ASP A 54 -29.34 -0.95 -2.10
CA ASP A 54 -30.74 -1.26 -2.33
C ASP A 54 -31.08 -1.18 -3.83
N ALA A 55 -31.26 -2.33 -4.47
CA ALA A 55 -31.62 -2.39 -5.88
C ALA A 55 -33.03 -1.86 -6.20
N LYS A 56 -33.89 -1.61 -5.20
CA LYS A 56 -35.23 -1.02 -5.40
C LYS A 56 -35.21 0.50 -5.41
N SER A 57 -34.18 1.13 -4.85
CA SER A 57 -34.08 2.60 -4.74
C SER A 57 -33.26 3.24 -5.86
N THR A 58 -32.68 2.44 -6.76
CA THR A 58 -31.93 2.90 -7.93
C THR A 58 -32.22 2.06 -9.17
N THR A 59 -32.03 2.65 -10.35
CA THR A 59 -32.07 1.94 -11.63
C THR A 59 -30.69 1.47 -12.10
N LYS A 60 -29.62 1.85 -11.39
CA LYS A 60 -28.25 1.46 -11.72
C LYS A 60 -27.96 0.01 -11.33
N THR A 61 -27.11 -0.64 -12.11
CA THR A 61 -26.60 -1.97 -11.77
C THR A 61 -25.43 -1.88 -10.80
N ALA A 62 -25.08 -3.01 -10.18
CA ALA A 62 -23.90 -3.11 -9.32
C ALA A 62 -22.60 -2.67 -10.03
N ASP A 63 -22.45 -3.01 -11.32
CA ASP A 63 -21.27 -2.64 -12.11
C ASP A 63 -21.21 -1.14 -12.41
N THR A 64 -22.35 -0.50 -12.64
CA THR A 64 -22.43 0.96 -12.81
C THR A 64 -22.04 1.66 -11.50
N ILE A 65 -22.63 1.25 -10.37
CA ILE A 65 -22.29 1.83 -9.05
C ILE A 65 -20.81 1.61 -8.72
N LYS A 66 -20.27 0.41 -8.99
CA LYS A 66 -18.83 0.13 -8.82
C LYS A 66 -17.96 1.08 -9.65
N SER A 67 -18.35 1.33 -10.90
CA SER A 67 -17.62 2.24 -11.79
C SER A 67 -17.68 3.69 -11.28
N ASP A 68 -18.85 4.12 -10.81
CA ASP A 68 -19.03 5.44 -10.20
C ASP A 68 -18.17 5.59 -8.93
N ILE A 69 -18.10 4.56 -8.08
CA ILE A 69 -17.27 4.55 -6.86
C ILE A 69 -15.79 4.66 -7.23
N ILE A 70 -15.32 3.89 -8.21
CA ILE A 70 -13.94 3.95 -8.71
C ILE A 70 -13.62 5.38 -9.21
N ASN A 71 -14.55 6.02 -9.91
CA ASN A 71 -14.38 7.41 -10.38
C ASN A 71 -14.31 8.40 -9.21
N SER A 72 -15.19 8.29 -8.21
CA SER A 72 -15.18 9.13 -7.00
C SER A 72 -13.85 9.01 -6.25
N ILE A 73 -13.37 7.78 -6.06
CA ILE A 73 -12.09 7.50 -5.39
C ILE A 73 -10.91 8.03 -6.22
N SER A 74 -10.94 7.86 -7.55
CA SER A 74 -9.91 8.38 -8.46
C SER A 74 -9.81 9.90 -8.41
N ASN A 75 -10.95 10.58 -8.36
CA ASN A 75 -11.01 12.02 -8.19
C ASN A 75 -10.45 12.47 -6.84
N TYR A 76 -10.79 11.80 -5.75
CA TYR A 76 -10.22 12.08 -4.42
C TYR A 76 -8.71 11.85 -4.39
N ASN A 77 -8.26 10.75 -4.96
CA ASN A 77 -6.85 10.39 -5.02
C ASN A 77 -6.03 11.44 -5.76
N THR A 78 -6.44 11.78 -6.98
CA THR A 78 -5.72 12.73 -7.84
C THR A 78 -5.79 14.16 -7.33
N ASN A 79 -6.98 14.62 -6.91
CA ASN A 79 -7.20 16.02 -6.57
C ASN A 79 -6.95 16.35 -5.10
N THR A 80 -6.76 15.36 -4.23
CA THR A 80 -6.51 15.58 -2.80
C THR A 80 -5.26 14.86 -2.31
N LEU A 81 -5.20 13.53 -2.42
CA LEU A 81 -4.14 12.75 -1.75
C LEU A 81 -2.77 12.93 -2.39
N GLN A 82 -2.74 12.99 -3.71
CA GLN A 82 -1.55 13.05 -4.53
C GLN A 82 -0.79 14.40 -4.49
N GLN A 83 -0.91 15.13 -3.39
CA GLN A 83 -0.28 16.41 -3.06
C GLN A 83 0.59 16.26 -1.80
N PHE A 84 1.59 17.13 -1.64
CA PHE A 84 2.36 17.16 -0.39
C PHE A 84 1.49 17.64 0.78
N ASP A 85 1.83 17.19 1.99
CA ASP A 85 1.12 17.50 3.25
C ASP A 85 -0.34 17.02 3.32
N SER A 86 -0.83 16.31 2.30
CA SER A 86 -2.16 15.71 2.28
C SER A 86 -2.24 14.47 3.15
N ILE A 87 -3.26 14.40 4.00
CA ILE A 87 -3.52 13.27 4.90
C ILE A 87 -4.62 12.40 4.29
N PHE A 88 -4.39 11.09 4.20
CA PHE A 88 -5.46 10.14 3.93
C PHE A 88 -6.28 9.95 5.21
N ARG A 89 -7.57 10.30 5.12
CA ARG A 89 -8.52 10.08 6.21
C ARG A 89 -9.50 9.01 5.80
N TYR A 90 -9.54 7.93 6.55
CA TYR A 90 -10.40 6.79 6.27
C TYR A 90 -11.88 7.18 6.23
N SER A 91 -12.33 7.97 7.21
CA SER A 91 -13.72 8.46 7.27
C SER A 91 -14.12 9.31 6.07
N LYS A 92 -13.16 10.00 5.44
CA LYS A 92 -13.42 10.76 4.21
C LYS A 92 -13.57 9.83 3.02
N LEU A 93 -12.73 8.79 2.91
CA LEU A 93 -12.90 7.77 1.88
C LEU A 93 -14.26 7.07 2.00
N THR A 94 -14.65 6.62 3.20
CA THR A 94 -15.93 5.92 3.38
C THR A 94 -17.11 6.83 3.05
N GLY A 95 -17.08 8.09 3.48
CA GLY A 95 -18.11 9.08 3.10
C GLY A 95 -18.18 9.31 1.59
N ILE A 96 -17.05 9.39 0.89
CA ILE A 96 -17.02 9.53 -0.58
C ILE A 96 -17.65 8.31 -1.27
N ILE A 97 -17.42 7.10 -0.74
CA ILE A 97 -18.05 5.89 -1.26
C ILE A 97 -19.56 5.95 -1.04
N ASP A 98 -20.01 6.25 0.19
CA ASP A 98 -21.42 6.29 0.55
C ASP A 98 -22.18 7.38 -0.24
N ASP A 99 -21.56 8.55 -0.44
CA ASP A 99 -22.15 9.67 -1.19
C ASP A 99 -22.18 9.44 -2.72
N THR A 100 -21.54 8.37 -3.22
CA THR A 100 -21.51 8.11 -4.67
C THR A 100 -22.90 7.74 -5.23
N ASP A 101 -23.72 7.05 -4.45
CA ASP A 101 -25.09 6.73 -4.84
C ASP A 101 -26.00 6.59 -3.60
N PRO A 102 -27.18 7.24 -3.59
CA PRO A 102 -28.07 7.21 -2.42
C PRO A 102 -28.65 5.81 -2.11
N SER A 103 -28.52 4.84 -3.02
CA SER A 103 -28.92 3.45 -2.76
C SER A 103 -27.94 2.68 -1.89
N ILE A 104 -26.73 3.19 -1.65
CA ILE A 104 -25.73 2.51 -0.82
C ILE A 104 -26.22 2.43 0.62
N LEU A 105 -26.26 1.20 1.14
CA LEU A 105 -26.74 0.90 2.50
C LEU A 105 -25.59 0.63 3.47
N SER A 106 -24.51 0.02 2.97
CA SER A 106 -23.33 -0.27 3.78
C SER A 106 -22.07 -0.30 2.94
N ASN A 107 -20.97 0.06 3.60
CA ASN A 107 -19.64 0.07 3.05
C ASN A 107 -18.66 -0.40 4.12
N ILE A 108 -18.12 -1.60 3.95
CA ILE A 108 -17.07 -2.15 4.81
C ILE A 108 -15.75 -2.04 4.06
N THR A 109 -14.90 -1.10 4.46
CA THR A 109 -13.58 -0.87 3.86
C THR A 109 -12.46 -1.26 4.82
N THR A 110 -11.44 -1.96 4.33
CA THR A 110 -10.17 -2.15 5.04
C THR A 110 -9.02 -1.52 4.26
N VAL A 111 -7.94 -1.18 4.97
CA VAL A 111 -6.80 -0.44 4.43
C VAL A 111 -5.49 -1.17 4.72
N LYS A 112 -4.61 -1.22 3.71
CA LYS A 112 -3.19 -1.59 3.87
C LYS A 112 -2.29 -0.52 3.28
N MET A 113 -1.08 -0.40 3.80
CA MET A 113 -0.04 0.43 3.20
C MET A 113 0.92 -0.43 2.40
N ARG A 114 1.41 0.10 1.28
CA ARG A 114 2.44 -0.53 0.46
C ARG A 114 3.56 0.47 0.14
N LYS A 115 4.79 0.01 0.26
CA LYS A 115 6.01 0.69 -0.16
C LYS A 115 6.77 -0.23 -1.11
N ASP A 116 7.37 0.35 -2.12
CA ASP A 116 8.33 -0.36 -2.97
C ASP A 116 9.77 0.01 -2.60
N PHE A 117 10.70 -0.89 -2.90
CA PHE A 117 12.12 -0.57 -2.94
C PHE A 117 12.79 -1.26 -4.12
N THR A 118 13.82 -0.60 -4.65
CA THR A 118 14.63 -1.10 -5.78
C THR A 118 15.90 -1.74 -5.22
N PRO A 119 16.03 -3.08 -5.25
CA PRO A 119 17.26 -3.73 -4.81
C PRO A 119 18.39 -3.59 -5.84
N THR A 120 19.63 -3.62 -5.37
CA THR A 120 20.78 -3.81 -6.28
C THR A 120 20.98 -5.30 -6.48
N LEU A 121 20.82 -5.77 -7.73
CA LEU A 121 20.94 -7.18 -8.07
C LEU A 121 22.40 -7.65 -8.01
N GLY A 122 22.60 -8.90 -7.60
CA GLY A 122 23.91 -9.56 -7.57
C GLY A 122 24.85 -9.08 -6.46
N SER A 123 24.39 -8.20 -5.57
CA SER A 123 25.15 -7.71 -4.42
C SER A 123 24.36 -7.89 -3.12
N SER A 124 25.07 -8.19 -2.04
CA SER A 124 24.47 -8.33 -0.72
C SER A 124 24.42 -6.98 -0.02
N ASN A 125 23.22 -6.42 0.14
CA ASN A 125 23.03 -5.09 0.72
C ASN A 125 21.99 -5.13 1.85
N ALA A 126 22.06 -4.13 2.73
CA ALA A 126 20.98 -3.82 3.66
C ALA A 126 20.00 -2.85 2.99
N TYR A 127 18.71 -2.97 3.34
CA TYR A 127 17.65 -2.11 2.82
C TYR A 127 16.85 -1.55 3.98
N SER A 128 16.47 -0.27 3.91
CA SER A 128 15.62 0.37 4.93
C SER A 128 14.41 1.01 4.26
N ILE A 129 13.22 0.63 4.70
CA ILE A 129 11.95 1.06 4.16
C ILE A 129 11.16 1.71 5.30
N TYR A 130 10.64 2.91 5.07
CA TYR A 130 10.00 3.71 6.12
C TYR A 130 8.55 4.05 5.75
N PHE A 131 7.59 3.38 6.39
CA PHE A 131 6.17 3.71 6.26
C PHE A 131 5.79 4.98 7.03
N ARG A 132 6.58 5.35 8.05
CA ARG A 132 6.41 6.56 8.87
C ARG A 132 5.05 6.66 9.56
N ASN A 133 4.36 5.53 9.69
CA ASN A 133 3.08 5.36 10.36
C ASN A 133 3.21 4.10 11.21
N ALA A 134 2.65 4.12 12.42
CA ALA A 134 2.61 2.95 13.28
C ALA A 134 1.87 1.80 12.56
N LEU A 135 2.32 0.57 12.80
CA LEU A 135 1.84 -0.65 12.20
C LEU A 135 1.07 -1.47 13.23
N TYR A 136 0.05 -2.19 12.77
CA TYR A 136 -0.85 -2.90 13.66
C TYR A 136 -0.16 -4.10 14.31
N ASN A 137 0.14 -3.99 15.61
CA ASN A 137 0.65 -5.09 16.43
C ASN A 137 0.14 -4.96 17.88
N PRO A 138 -1.14 -5.30 18.14
CA PRO A 138 -1.80 -5.03 19.43
C PRO A 138 -1.21 -5.80 20.61
N HIS A 139 -0.46 -6.87 20.36
CA HIS A 139 0.25 -7.64 21.36
C HIS A 139 1.43 -8.38 20.70
N SER A 140 2.46 -8.72 21.48
CA SER A 140 3.58 -9.50 20.96
C SER A 140 3.13 -10.82 20.33
N GLY A 141 3.72 -11.17 19.20
CA GLY A 141 3.41 -12.38 18.43
C GLY A 141 2.11 -12.31 17.63
N HIS A 142 1.53 -11.11 17.43
CA HIS A 142 0.30 -10.93 16.67
C HIS A 142 0.40 -11.55 15.26
N ASN A 143 -0.58 -12.38 14.92
CA ASN A 143 -0.66 -13.12 13.66
C ASN A 143 0.61 -13.91 13.25
N SER A 144 1.49 -14.26 14.20
CA SER A 144 2.76 -14.95 13.93
C SER A 144 2.61 -16.24 13.10
N ALA A 145 1.53 -17.01 13.33
CA ALA A 145 1.18 -18.21 12.58
C ALA A 145 0.76 -17.94 11.13
N GLY A 146 0.16 -16.77 10.85
CA GLY A 146 -0.24 -16.33 9.51
C GLY A 146 0.88 -15.66 8.72
N GLY A 147 1.98 -15.26 9.38
CA GLY A 147 3.02 -14.42 8.77
C GLY A 147 3.02 -12.97 9.26
N GLY A 148 2.44 -12.68 10.41
CA GLY A 148 2.35 -11.33 10.94
C GLY A 148 1.48 -10.43 10.06
N ILE A 149 1.87 -9.17 9.92
CA ILE A 149 1.18 -8.15 9.12
C ILE A 149 1.94 -7.74 7.86
N LEU A 150 3.20 -8.15 7.72
CA LEU A 150 4.07 -7.88 6.59
C LEU A 150 3.94 -8.98 5.54
N SER A 151 3.88 -8.57 4.27
CA SER A 151 4.06 -9.46 3.13
C SER A 151 4.83 -8.76 2.02
N SER A 152 5.73 -9.46 1.33
CA SER A 152 6.36 -8.96 0.11
C SER A 152 5.91 -9.65 -1.17
N THR A 153 6.21 -9.03 -2.30
CA THR A 153 6.28 -9.75 -3.60
C THR A 153 7.49 -10.68 -3.66
N GLY A 154 7.47 -11.60 -4.62
CA GLY A 154 8.50 -12.61 -4.77
C GLY A 154 9.80 -12.09 -5.37
N PHE A 155 10.91 -12.75 -5.02
CA PHE A 155 12.23 -12.51 -5.57
C PHE A 155 13.09 -13.77 -5.49
N LYS A 156 14.21 -13.80 -6.22
CA LYS A 156 15.25 -14.83 -6.11
C LYS A 156 16.45 -14.26 -5.37
N ILE A 157 17.20 -15.14 -4.70
CA ILE A 157 18.44 -14.79 -4.02
C ILE A 157 19.65 -15.44 -4.68
N ALA A 158 20.83 -14.89 -4.45
CA ALA A 158 22.08 -15.53 -4.85
C ALA A 158 22.24 -16.87 -4.11
N GLY A 159 22.61 -17.92 -4.84
CA GLY A 159 22.80 -19.27 -4.30
C GLY A 159 21.55 -20.14 -4.24
N ASP A 160 20.36 -19.61 -4.52
CA ASP A 160 19.11 -20.39 -4.64
C ASP A 160 18.42 -20.07 -5.97
N THR A 161 18.65 -20.93 -6.96
CA THR A 161 18.09 -20.80 -8.31
C THR A 161 16.72 -21.45 -8.45
N ILE A 162 16.28 -22.21 -7.45
CA ILE A 162 15.05 -23.02 -7.52
C ILE A 162 13.92 -22.25 -6.86
N ASN A 163 14.09 -21.81 -5.62
CA ASN A 163 12.98 -21.32 -4.81
C ASN A 163 12.75 -19.83 -5.03
N GLU A 164 11.48 -19.44 -5.14
CA GLU A 164 11.06 -18.04 -5.03
C GLU A 164 10.89 -17.70 -3.54
N HIS A 165 11.55 -16.62 -3.11
CA HIS A 165 11.55 -16.15 -1.74
C HIS A 165 10.60 -14.96 -1.57
N PHE A 166 10.09 -14.82 -0.36
CA PHE A 166 9.19 -13.78 0.11
C PHE A 166 9.59 -13.34 1.51
N LEU A 167 9.08 -12.20 1.95
CA LEU A 167 9.26 -11.67 3.29
C LEU A 167 7.91 -11.62 4.01
N ASP A 168 7.93 -12.01 5.28
CA ASP A 168 6.85 -11.76 6.25
C ASP A 168 7.45 -11.36 7.61
N ASP A 169 6.63 -11.13 8.63
CA ASP A 169 7.12 -10.88 10.00
C ASP A 169 6.56 -11.88 11.01
N ASP A 170 7.16 -11.93 12.20
CA ASP A 170 6.79 -12.87 13.27
C ASP A 170 5.90 -12.27 14.37
N GLY A 171 5.45 -11.03 14.23
CA GLY A 171 4.71 -10.29 15.27
C GLY A 171 5.57 -9.89 16.49
N GLN A 172 6.87 -10.19 16.49
CA GLN A 172 7.81 -9.93 17.59
C GLN A 172 8.99 -9.05 17.16
N GLY A 173 8.90 -8.42 15.99
CA GLY A 173 9.89 -7.47 15.51
C GLY A 173 10.91 -8.05 14.55
N ASN A 174 10.79 -9.32 14.15
CA ASN A 174 11.67 -9.93 13.15
C ASN A 174 10.98 -10.02 11.79
N VAL A 175 11.72 -9.63 10.75
CA VAL A 175 11.37 -9.95 9.36
C VAL A 175 12.01 -11.28 8.99
N ARG A 176 11.22 -12.17 8.40
CA ARG A 176 11.62 -13.52 8.02
C ARG A 176 11.60 -13.65 6.50
N ARG A 177 12.56 -14.41 5.96
CA ARG A 177 12.57 -14.84 4.56
C ARG A 177 12.09 -16.28 4.47
N TYR A 178 11.11 -16.52 3.62
CA TYR A 178 10.56 -17.86 3.40
C TYR A 178 10.34 -18.13 1.91
N TYR A 179 10.19 -19.40 1.58
CA TYR A 179 9.70 -19.87 0.29
C TYR A 179 8.60 -20.92 0.52
N LEU A 180 7.89 -21.31 -0.53
CA LEU A 180 6.80 -22.28 -0.43
C LEU A 180 7.25 -23.66 -0.94
N VAL A 181 6.97 -24.69 -0.15
CA VAL A 181 7.09 -26.10 -0.55
C VAL A 181 5.70 -26.72 -0.47
N SER A 182 5.12 -27.06 -1.62
CA SER A 182 3.75 -27.59 -1.71
C SER A 182 2.71 -26.70 -0.98
N GLY A 183 2.87 -25.38 -1.08
CA GLY A 183 1.99 -24.40 -0.43
C GLY A 183 2.30 -24.11 1.06
N VAL A 184 3.26 -24.80 1.66
CA VAL A 184 3.66 -24.59 3.05
C VAL A 184 4.87 -23.66 3.13
N LYS A 185 4.79 -22.63 3.99
CA LYS A 185 5.92 -21.73 4.26
C LYS A 185 7.09 -22.49 4.88
N THR A 186 8.24 -22.43 4.23
CA THR A 186 9.53 -22.91 4.75
C THR A 186 10.43 -21.70 4.97
N TYR A 187 10.76 -21.42 6.23
CA TYR A 187 11.58 -20.28 6.61
C TYR A 187 13.06 -20.56 6.35
N ALA A 188 13.63 -19.86 5.37
CA ALA A 188 15.05 -19.94 5.04
C ALA A 188 15.90 -19.06 5.96
N ASN A 189 15.32 -17.99 6.52
CA ASN A 189 15.96 -17.11 7.48
C ASN A 189 14.90 -16.48 8.39
N ALA A 190 14.92 -16.78 9.68
CA ALA A 190 13.97 -16.22 10.65
C ALA A 190 14.35 -14.81 11.15
N THR A 191 15.55 -14.35 10.84
CA THR A 191 16.10 -13.04 11.25
C THR A 191 16.68 -12.32 10.04
N GLN A 192 15.93 -12.29 8.93
CA GLN A 192 16.33 -11.59 7.72
C GLN A 192 16.40 -10.07 7.93
N GLY A 193 15.66 -9.55 8.90
CA GLY A 193 15.64 -8.15 9.23
C GLY A 193 14.82 -7.88 10.48
N THR A 194 14.52 -6.61 10.71
CA THR A 194 13.69 -6.13 11.82
C THR A 194 12.54 -5.29 11.30
N ILE A 195 11.43 -5.32 12.04
CA ILE A 195 10.27 -4.45 11.85
C ILE A 195 9.98 -3.73 13.17
N ASP A 196 9.92 -2.41 13.11
CA ASP A 196 9.51 -1.55 14.23
C ASP A 196 8.07 -1.13 13.99
N TYR A 197 7.17 -1.67 14.81
CA TYR A 197 5.74 -1.43 14.70
C TYR A 197 5.34 -0.02 15.16
N ASP A 198 6.11 0.64 16.02
CA ASP A 198 5.78 1.99 16.48
C ASP A 198 6.14 3.04 15.43
N THR A 199 7.31 2.90 14.80
CA THR A 199 7.78 3.88 13.79
C THR A 199 7.39 3.51 12.36
N GLY A 200 6.99 2.27 12.11
CA GLY A 200 6.76 1.73 10.78
C GLY A 200 8.03 1.62 9.95
N SER A 201 9.15 1.29 10.60
CA SER A 201 10.44 1.07 9.94
C SER A 201 10.68 -0.41 9.71
N ILE A 202 11.11 -0.77 8.50
CA ILE A 202 11.58 -2.11 8.17
C ILE A 202 13.03 -2.02 7.73
N THR A 203 13.89 -2.80 8.38
CA THR A 203 15.30 -2.92 7.99
C THR A 203 15.58 -4.36 7.61
N LEU A 204 15.95 -4.59 6.36
CA LEU A 204 16.45 -5.88 5.89
C LEU A 204 17.96 -5.89 6.07
N SER A 205 18.46 -6.89 6.81
CA SER A 205 19.88 -7.21 6.89
C SER A 205 20.40 -7.67 5.52
N SER A 206 21.71 -7.86 5.42
CA SER A 206 22.42 -8.35 4.23
C SER A 206 21.61 -9.38 3.41
N LEU A 207 21.09 -8.94 2.27
CA LEU A 207 20.23 -9.72 1.37
C LEU A 207 20.74 -9.61 -0.07
N ALA A 208 21.23 -10.72 -0.61
CA ALA A 208 21.75 -10.82 -1.97
C ALA A 208 20.63 -11.22 -2.95
N ILE A 209 19.94 -10.24 -3.52
CA ILE A 209 18.85 -10.47 -4.49
C ILE A 209 19.45 -10.72 -5.87
N SER A 210 19.06 -11.79 -6.54
CA SER A 210 19.56 -12.16 -7.87
C SER A 210 18.61 -11.75 -8.99
N SER A 211 17.30 -11.89 -8.77
CA SER A 211 16.27 -11.37 -9.67
C SER A 211 14.99 -11.06 -8.90
N ILE A 212 14.11 -10.28 -9.52
CA ILE A 212 12.81 -9.91 -8.99
C ILE A 212 11.77 -10.69 -9.77
N SER A 213 10.79 -11.27 -9.08
CA SER A 213 9.72 -12.00 -9.74
C SER A 213 8.75 -11.07 -10.44
N ASN A 214 7.98 -11.61 -11.39
CA ASN A 214 6.92 -10.85 -12.02
C ASN A 214 5.89 -10.42 -10.98
N ILE A 215 5.49 -9.16 -11.04
CA ILE A 215 4.42 -8.61 -10.23
C ILE A 215 3.22 -8.43 -11.15
N ARG A 216 2.09 -9.06 -10.81
CA ARG A 216 0.83 -8.96 -11.58
C ARG A 216 1.01 -9.33 -13.07
N GLY A 217 1.82 -10.36 -13.33
CA GLY A 217 2.06 -10.89 -14.69
C GLY A 217 3.06 -10.10 -15.53
N ALA A 218 3.64 -9.02 -15.01
CA ALA A 218 4.64 -8.21 -15.70
C ALA A 218 6.00 -8.24 -14.99
N ALA A 219 7.08 -8.09 -15.76
CA ALA A 219 8.42 -7.93 -15.19
C ALA A 219 8.48 -6.68 -14.30
N SER A 220 9.19 -6.78 -13.17
CA SER A 220 9.34 -5.70 -12.19
C SER A 220 10.81 -5.39 -11.92
N THR A 221 11.09 -4.13 -11.55
CA THR A 221 12.39 -3.68 -11.04
C THR A 221 12.36 -3.39 -9.54
N VAL A 222 11.20 -3.56 -8.90
CA VAL A 222 10.99 -3.27 -7.47
C VAL A 222 10.41 -4.47 -6.74
N ILE A 223 10.66 -4.53 -5.44
CA ILE A 223 9.96 -5.42 -4.51
C ILE A 223 8.96 -4.57 -3.73
N GLU A 224 7.71 -5.02 -3.67
CA GLU A 224 6.65 -4.36 -2.91
C GLU A 224 6.55 -4.99 -1.51
N LEU A 225 6.54 -4.16 -0.47
CA LEU A 225 6.24 -4.53 0.92
C LEU A 225 4.87 -3.97 1.28
N THR A 226 3.97 -4.84 1.74
CA THR A 226 2.62 -4.47 2.19
C THR A 226 2.49 -4.74 3.69
N VAL A 227 1.92 -3.79 4.43
CA VAL A 227 1.71 -3.86 5.88
C VAL A 227 0.31 -3.38 6.26
N THR A 228 -0.19 -3.82 7.42
CA THR A 228 -1.41 -3.29 8.02
C THR A 228 -1.06 -2.11 8.94
N PRO A 229 -1.61 -0.90 8.73
CA PRO A 229 -1.38 0.25 9.59
C PRO A 229 -2.12 0.10 10.93
N ALA A 230 -1.58 0.67 12.02
CA ALA A 230 -2.25 0.69 13.32
C ALA A 230 -3.47 1.62 13.34
N SER A 231 -3.45 2.66 12.51
CA SER A 231 -4.53 3.62 12.30
C SER A 231 -4.99 3.54 10.85
N ASN A 232 -6.30 3.65 10.60
CA ASN A 232 -6.81 3.73 9.22
C ASN A 232 -6.52 5.10 8.57
N ASP A 233 -6.23 6.14 9.36
CA ASP A 233 -5.73 7.41 8.85
C ASP A 233 -4.22 7.33 8.63
N ILE A 234 -3.76 7.69 7.42
CA ILE A 234 -2.36 7.58 6.99
C ILE A 234 -1.82 8.97 6.72
N ILE A 235 -0.70 9.29 7.38
CA ILE A 235 -0.12 10.63 7.39
C ILE A 235 1.25 10.56 6.70
N PRO A 236 1.50 11.31 5.62
CA PRO A 236 2.84 11.46 5.08
C PRO A 236 3.69 12.40 5.95
N VAL A 237 5.00 12.18 5.93
CA VAL A 237 5.97 13.18 6.43
C VAL A 237 6.53 14.00 5.27
N ARG A 238 7.42 14.94 5.56
CA ARG A 238 8.08 15.77 4.54
C ARG A 238 8.68 14.91 3.43
N ASP A 239 8.59 15.41 2.20
CA ASP A 239 9.07 14.76 0.97
C ASP A 239 8.31 13.46 0.61
N GLN A 240 7.21 13.15 1.31
CA GLN A 240 6.34 12.02 1.00
C GLN A 240 4.97 12.47 0.50
N ILE A 241 4.35 11.60 -0.29
CA ILE A 241 2.94 11.69 -0.67
C ILE A 241 2.24 10.38 -0.35
N VAL A 242 0.93 10.44 -0.15
CA VAL A 242 0.07 9.26 -0.06
C VAL A 242 -0.78 9.17 -1.31
N GLU A 243 -1.09 7.94 -1.74
CA GLU A 243 -2.04 7.73 -2.83
C GLU A 243 -2.78 6.42 -2.65
N ILE A 244 -3.99 6.31 -3.21
CA ILE A 244 -4.69 5.04 -3.33
C ILE A 244 -4.25 4.37 -4.62
N ASP A 245 -3.74 3.14 -4.53
CA ASP A 245 -3.53 2.32 -5.72
C ASP A 245 -4.83 1.59 -6.06
N ILE A 246 -5.67 2.31 -6.81
CA ILE A 246 -7.01 1.86 -7.19
C ILE A 246 -6.94 0.60 -8.05
N SER A 247 -5.92 0.48 -8.90
CA SER A 247 -5.76 -0.67 -9.82
C SER A 247 -5.51 -1.99 -9.09
N ASN A 248 -4.89 -1.91 -7.91
CA ASN A 248 -4.57 -3.05 -7.06
C ASN A 248 -5.44 -3.13 -5.80
N SER A 249 -6.44 -2.27 -5.72
CA SER A 249 -7.46 -2.29 -4.69
C SER A 249 -8.65 -3.15 -5.13
N SER A 250 -9.36 -3.72 -4.16
CA SER A 250 -10.54 -4.54 -4.42
C SER A 250 -11.80 -3.78 -4.05
N ILE A 251 -12.71 -3.60 -5.01
CA ILE A 251 -14.01 -2.98 -4.79
C ILE A 251 -15.08 -3.95 -5.29
N SER A 252 -15.95 -4.36 -4.38
CA SER A 252 -17.07 -5.24 -4.65
C SER A 252 -18.37 -4.54 -4.29
N VAL A 253 -19.33 -4.57 -5.21
CA VAL A 253 -20.67 -4.00 -5.03
C VAL A 253 -21.66 -5.11 -5.29
N THR A 254 -22.58 -5.32 -4.36
CA THR A 254 -23.61 -6.36 -4.47
C THR A 254 -24.93 -5.82 -3.98
N ALA A 255 -26.04 -6.19 -4.63
CA ALA A 255 -27.35 -5.83 -4.14
C ALA A 255 -27.58 -6.47 -2.77
N ASP A 256 -28.21 -5.75 -1.85
CA ASP A 256 -28.70 -6.36 -0.63
C ASP A 256 -29.92 -7.23 -0.94
N THR A 257 -29.83 -8.51 -0.58
CA THR A 257 -30.90 -9.48 -0.79
C THR A 257 -31.82 -9.58 0.42
N PHE A 258 -31.50 -8.91 1.52
CA PHE A 258 -32.30 -8.95 2.74
C PHE A 258 -33.25 -7.76 2.83
N VAL A 259 -34.49 -8.05 3.23
CA VAL A 259 -35.49 -7.03 3.51
C VAL A 259 -35.37 -6.65 4.99
N GLY A 260 -34.88 -5.45 5.28
CA GLY A 260 -34.91 -4.91 6.63
C GLY A 260 -36.36 -4.80 7.14
N GLY A 261 -36.64 -5.40 8.30
CA GLY A 261 -37.96 -5.31 8.96
C GLY A 261 -38.96 -6.44 8.67
N SER A 262 -38.57 -7.54 8.01
CA SER A 262 -39.40 -8.76 7.96
C SER A 262 -39.13 -9.72 9.13
N SER A 263 -40.00 -10.71 9.34
CA SER A 263 -39.81 -11.79 10.31
C SER A 263 -38.56 -12.65 10.08
N GLU A 264 -37.97 -12.57 8.89
CA GLU A 264 -36.75 -13.28 8.48
C GLU A 264 -35.51 -12.37 8.39
N ALA A 265 -35.63 -11.07 8.75
CA ALA A 265 -34.51 -10.14 8.71
C ALA A 265 -33.37 -10.63 9.61
N GLY A 266 -32.22 -10.95 8.99
CA GLY A 266 -31.01 -11.40 9.68
C GLY A 266 -30.77 -12.91 9.69
N ILE A 267 -31.74 -13.76 9.31
CA ILE A 267 -31.52 -15.21 9.23
C ILE A 267 -30.70 -15.53 7.98
N GLY A 268 -29.41 -15.85 8.17
CA GLY A 268 -28.48 -16.14 7.06
C GLY A 268 -27.75 -14.92 6.48
N TYR A 269 -27.86 -13.75 7.14
CA TYR A 269 -27.09 -12.57 6.76
C TYR A 269 -25.62 -12.76 7.12
N SER A 270 -24.72 -12.64 6.14
CA SER A 270 -23.28 -12.69 6.37
C SER A 270 -22.72 -11.28 6.48
N THR A 271 -22.05 -10.99 7.59
CA THR A 271 -21.26 -9.78 7.76
C THR A 271 -19.82 -10.03 7.32
N THR A 272 -19.14 -8.98 6.86
CA THR A 272 -17.72 -9.03 6.55
C THR A 272 -16.95 -8.30 7.64
N SER A 273 -15.82 -8.89 8.07
CA SER A 273 -14.92 -8.26 9.04
C SER A 273 -14.37 -6.94 8.49
N SER A 274 -14.26 -5.93 9.36
CA SER A 274 -13.55 -4.68 9.08
C SER A 274 -12.07 -4.72 9.49
N TYR A 275 -11.59 -5.88 9.94
CA TYR A 275 -10.21 -6.17 10.36
C TYR A 275 -9.68 -7.42 9.67
#